data_AF-A0A0D9WI33-F1
#
_entry.id   AF-A0A0D9WI33-F1
#
_cell.length_a   1.000
_cell.length_b   1.000
_cell.length_c   1.000
_cell.angle_alpha   90.00
_cell.angle_beta   90.00
_cell.angle_gamma   90.00
#
_symmetry.space_group_name_H-M   'P 1'
#
loop_
_entity.id
_entity.type
_entity.pdbx_description
1 polymer ?
#
loop_
_entity_poly.entity_id
_entity_poly.type
_entity_poly.pdbx_seq_one_letter_code
_entity_poly.pdbx_strand_id
1 'polypeptide(L)'
;MEYVRWLEEHNKQINELRTAVHTHAGDDDLQNIVSTIMTHHEEIFRLKSLAAKSDAVHVLSGTWRTPLERCFLWLGGFRPSELLKLLVDQLEPLTEQQLANICNQQQTSQKSEETLSQGMEAIQRSLADTVASQLGRAGSSSSSGNTADHTAEALEKIGAMESFLRQADDLRMQSLQKMQRVLTTRQSARALLLASDYFSRIRALSSLWIAREVRALLSLDWDRPLRATTASKQIRDHAVAGAASRPRSVLFNGNCFSFPATDGELGLVAVEAAAAAATEEKHKTNRPVG
;
A
#
# COMPACT_ATOMS: atom_id res chain seq x y z
N MET A 1 -3.67 11.79 -5.55
CA MET A 1 -4.90 11.99 -6.35
C MET A 1 -5.07 10.95 -7.46
N GLU A 2 -4.06 10.69 -8.30
CA GLU A 2 -4.18 9.75 -9.45
C GLU A 2 -4.58 8.30 -9.08
N TYR A 3 -4.04 7.74 -7.98
CA TYR A 3 -4.38 6.36 -7.59
C TYR A 3 -5.86 6.20 -7.16
N VAL A 4 -6.42 7.19 -6.46
CA VAL A 4 -7.83 7.15 -6.03
C VAL A 4 -8.76 7.15 -7.26
N ARG A 5 -8.49 8.03 -8.22
CA ARG A 5 -9.23 8.06 -9.49
C ARG A 5 -9.10 6.73 -10.26
N TRP A 6 -7.90 6.17 -10.33
CA TRP A 6 -7.69 4.85 -10.95
C TRP A 6 -8.51 3.76 -10.24
N LEU A 7 -8.58 3.80 -8.91
CA LEU A 7 -9.31 2.82 -8.11
C LEU A 7 -10.83 2.96 -8.29
N GLU A 8 -11.35 4.19 -8.39
CA GLU A 8 -12.76 4.46 -8.70
C GLU A 8 -13.15 3.86 -10.05
N GLU A 9 -12.36 4.09 -11.10
CA GLU A 9 -12.61 3.52 -12.43
C GLU A 9 -12.46 2.00 -12.41
N HIS A 10 -11.47 1.46 -11.70
CA HIS A 10 -11.32 0.02 -11.52
C HIS A 10 -12.58 -0.59 -10.86
N ASN A 11 -13.11 0.05 -9.81
CA ASN A 11 -14.33 -0.42 -9.14
C ASN A 11 -15.54 -0.38 -10.08
N LYS A 12 -15.65 0.64 -10.93
CA LYS A 12 -16.71 0.73 -11.95
C LYS A 12 -16.64 -0.45 -12.93
N GLN A 13 -15.47 -0.71 -13.50
CA GLN A 13 -15.25 -1.83 -14.43
C GLN A 13 -15.49 -3.20 -13.77
N ILE A 14 -15.07 -3.37 -12.52
CA ILE A 14 -15.35 -4.60 -11.75
C ILE A 14 -16.84 -4.79 -11.50
N ASN A 15 -17.58 -3.71 -11.23
CA ASN A 15 -19.03 -3.79 -11.06
C ASN A 15 -19.74 -4.13 -12.37
N GLU A 16 -19.30 -3.55 -13.49
CA GLU A 16 -19.78 -3.92 -14.82
C GLU A 16 -19.54 -5.41 -15.11
N LEU A 17 -18.32 -5.90 -14.88
CA LEU A 17 -17.98 -7.32 -15.03
C LEU A 17 -18.86 -8.21 -14.14
N ARG A 18 -19.08 -7.80 -12.89
CA ARG A 18 -19.95 -8.54 -11.95
C ARG A 18 -21.38 -8.63 -12.47
N THR A 19 -21.93 -7.53 -12.98
CA THR A 19 -23.26 -7.52 -13.60
C THR A 19 -23.30 -8.43 -14.81
N ALA A 20 -22.33 -8.32 -15.73
CA ALA A 20 -22.28 -9.15 -16.94
C ALA A 20 -22.19 -10.66 -16.63
N VAL A 21 -21.39 -11.03 -15.62
CA VAL A 21 -21.31 -12.43 -15.14
C VAL A 21 -22.65 -12.87 -14.54
N HIS A 22 -23.31 -12.03 -13.74
CA HIS A 22 -24.59 -12.38 -13.11
C HIS A 22 -25.75 -12.50 -14.11
N THR A 23 -25.77 -11.64 -15.13
CA THR A 23 -26.77 -11.68 -16.21
C THR A 23 -26.45 -12.71 -17.29
N HIS A 24 -25.40 -13.53 -17.10
CA HIS A 24 -24.98 -14.56 -18.04
C HIS A 24 -24.70 -14.01 -19.45
N ALA A 25 -24.00 -12.87 -19.53
CA ALA A 25 -23.60 -12.27 -20.79
C ALA A 25 -22.82 -13.26 -21.68
N GLY A 26 -22.81 -12.98 -22.99
CA GLY A 26 -22.08 -13.77 -23.97
C GLY A 26 -20.57 -13.74 -23.71
N ASP A 27 -19.86 -14.75 -24.23
CA ASP A 27 -18.40 -14.82 -24.06
C ASP A 27 -17.70 -13.63 -24.71
N ASP A 28 -18.20 -13.11 -25.83
CA ASP A 28 -17.64 -11.93 -26.50
C ASP A 28 -17.75 -10.66 -25.63
N ASP A 29 -18.90 -10.44 -24.99
CA ASP A 29 -19.10 -9.30 -24.08
C ASP A 29 -18.17 -9.40 -22.86
N LEU A 30 -18.09 -10.59 -22.27
CA LEU A 30 -17.17 -10.83 -21.15
C LEU A 30 -15.72 -10.64 -21.56
N GLN A 31 -15.33 -11.08 -22.77
CA GLN A 31 -13.97 -10.92 -23.28
C GLN A 31 -13.62 -9.43 -23.44
N ASN A 32 -14.55 -8.62 -23.94
CA ASN A 32 -14.38 -7.18 -24.08
C ASN A 32 -14.17 -6.49 -22.73
N ILE A 33 -14.98 -6.82 -21.73
CA ILE A 33 -14.85 -6.25 -20.36
C ILE A 33 -13.54 -6.71 -19.71
N VAL A 34 -13.21 -8.00 -19.80
CA VAL A 34 -11.96 -8.57 -19.29
C VAL A 34 -10.75 -7.88 -19.93
N SER A 35 -10.75 -7.68 -21.25
CA SER A 35 -9.66 -6.98 -21.96
C SER A 35 -9.54 -5.53 -21.49
N THR A 36 -10.67 -4.85 -21.28
CA THR A 36 -10.69 -3.47 -20.80
C THR A 36 -10.04 -3.35 -19.41
N ILE A 37 -10.37 -4.26 -18.50
CA ILE A 37 -9.76 -4.32 -17.17
C ILE A 37 -8.26 -4.60 -17.24
N MET A 38 -7.82 -5.43 -18.18
CA MET A 38 -6.39 -5.71 -18.38
C MET A 38 -5.62 -4.49 -18.85
N THR A 39 -6.16 -3.75 -19.83
CA THR A 39 -5.57 -2.47 -20.25
C THR A 39 -5.53 -1.48 -19.09
N HIS A 40 -6.53 -1.48 -18.21
CA HIS A 40 -6.54 -0.64 -17.00
C HIS A 40 -5.43 -1.01 -16.01
N HIS A 41 -5.08 -2.30 -15.90
CA HIS A 41 -3.92 -2.77 -15.13
C HIS A 41 -2.59 -2.36 -15.76
N GLU A 42 -2.46 -2.46 -17.09
CA GLU A 42 -1.26 -2.00 -17.81
C GLU A 42 -1.02 -0.51 -17.57
N GLU A 43 -2.08 0.30 -17.58
CA GLU A 43 -1.99 1.73 -17.36
C GLU A 43 -1.49 2.09 -15.96
N ILE A 44 -1.97 1.42 -14.89
CA ILE A 44 -1.45 1.71 -13.54
C ILE A 44 0.01 1.32 -13.39
N PHE A 45 0.45 0.21 -14.00
CA PHE A 45 1.86 -0.17 -13.96
C PHE A 45 2.73 0.82 -14.75
N ARG A 46 2.24 1.34 -15.88
CA ARG A 46 2.89 2.42 -16.63
C ARG A 46 3.02 3.69 -15.80
N LEU A 47 1.93 4.14 -15.16
CA LEU A 47 1.92 5.31 -14.28
C LEU A 47 2.84 5.13 -13.07
N LYS A 48 2.87 3.94 -12.48
CA LYS A 48 3.79 3.60 -11.38
C LYS A 48 5.24 3.63 -11.82
N SER A 49 5.57 3.13 -13.00
CA SER A 49 6.93 3.22 -13.55
C SER A 49 7.36 4.68 -13.76
N LEU A 50 6.47 5.54 -14.26
CA LEU A 50 6.75 6.97 -14.37
C LEU A 50 6.97 7.62 -12.99
N ALA A 51 6.14 7.29 -12.00
CA ALA A 51 6.32 7.78 -10.64
C ALA A 51 7.64 7.29 -10.02
N ALA A 52 8.03 6.04 -10.26
CA ALA A 52 9.26 5.45 -9.74
C ALA A 52 10.52 6.11 -10.33
N LYS A 53 10.48 6.57 -11.57
CA LYS A 53 11.56 7.36 -12.19
C LYS A 53 11.77 8.70 -11.50
N SER A 54 10.71 9.29 -10.94
CA SER A 54 10.80 10.53 -10.18
C SER A 54 11.17 10.26 -8.72
N ASP A 55 10.55 9.27 -8.10
CA ASP A 55 10.78 8.90 -6.71
C ASP A 55 10.43 7.42 -6.43
N ALA A 56 11.43 6.55 -6.58
CA ALA A 56 11.30 5.12 -6.28
C ALA A 56 11.01 4.85 -4.79
N VAL A 57 11.55 5.68 -3.89
CA VAL A 57 11.38 5.52 -2.44
C VAL A 57 9.94 5.81 -2.04
N HIS A 58 9.33 6.84 -2.64
CA HIS A 58 7.91 7.14 -2.44
C HIS A 58 7.02 6.00 -2.93
N VAL A 59 7.27 5.43 -4.11
CA VAL A 59 6.51 4.28 -4.61
C VAL A 59 6.66 3.07 -3.68
N LEU A 60 7.88 2.78 -3.22
CA LEU A 60 8.18 1.70 -2.26
C LEU A 60 7.50 1.91 -0.90
N SER A 61 7.41 3.15 -0.42
CA SER A 61 6.79 3.48 0.87
C SER A 61 5.30 3.12 0.95
N GLY A 62 4.65 2.99 -0.22
CA GLY A 62 3.26 2.59 -0.31
C GLY A 62 2.28 3.61 0.26
N THR A 63 2.70 4.86 0.49
CA THR A 63 1.87 5.94 1.10
C THR A 63 0.57 6.22 0.36
N TRP A 64 0.49 5.81 -0.91
CA TRP A 64 -0.70 5.83 -1.75
C TRP A 64 -1.73 4.73 -1.42
N ARG A 65 -1.42 3.80 -0.50
CA ARG A 65 -2.28 2.72 -0.01
C ARG A 65 -2.67 2.91 1.44
N THR A 66 -3.73 2.21 1.88
CA THR A 66 -4.09 2.19 3.30
C THR A 66 -3.01 1.50 4.15
N PRO A 67 -2.88 1.84 5.45
CA PRO A 67 -1.88 1.24 6.33
C PRO A 67 -1.86 -0.29 6.32
N LEU A 68 -3.02 -0.94 6.34
CA LEU A 68 -3.07 -2.41 6.32
C LEU A 68 -2.68 -2.98 4.96
N GLU A 69 -3.09 -2.37 3.86
CA GLU A 69 -2.66 -2.81 2.52
C GLU A 69 -1.15 -2.78 2.37
N ARG A 70 -0.47 -1.80 2.98
CA ARG A 70 1.00 -1.71 2.95
C ARG A 70 1.69 -2.94 3.53
N CYS A 71 1.08 -3.62 4.51
CA CYS A 71 1.61 -4.86 5.07
C CYS A 71 1.66 -6.02 4.06
N PHE A 72 0.87 -5.95 2.98
CA PHE A 72 0.81 -6.97 1.93
C PHE A 72 1.51 -6.54 0.64
N LEU A 73 2.16 -5.36 0.63
CA LEU A 73 2.94 -4.92 -0.51
C LEU A 73 4.27 -5.65 -0.56
N TRP A 74 4.56 -6.22 -1.71
CA TRP A 74 5.86 -6.70 -2.14
C TRP A 74 6.33 -5.80 -3.27
N LEU A 75 7.47 -5.12 -3.17
CA LEU A 75 8.02 -4.24 -4.22
C LEU A 75 6.94 -3.36 -4.90
N GLY A 76 6.20 -2.60 -4.10
CA GLY A 76 5.19 -1.64 -4.58
C GLY A 76 3.89 -2.24 -5.12
N GLY A 77 3.59 -3.53 -4.90
CA GLY A 77 2.34 -4.15 -5.35
C GLY A 77 2.10 -5.53 -4.74
N PHE A 78 1.18 -6.31 -5.31
CA PHE A 78 0.91 -7.67 -4.83
C PHE A 78 2.01 -8.65 -5.29
N ARG A 79 2.12 -9.81 -4.64
CA ARG A 79 2.92 -10.95 -5.11
C ARG A 79 2.13 -11.78 -6.12
N PRO A 80 2.60 -11.95 -7.36
CA PRO A 80 1.94 -12.80 -8.35
C PRO A 80 1.70 -14.25 -7.87
N SER A 81 2.66 -14.87 -7.19
CA SER A 81 2.56 -16.23 -6.66
C SER A 81 1.41 -16.40 -5.67
N GLU A 82 1.23 -15.44 -4.76
CA GLU A 82 0.14 -15.42 -3.77
C GLU A 82 -1.22 -15.21 -4.45
N LEU A 83 -1.29 -14.34 -5.45
CA LEU A 83 -2.51 -14.15 -6.23
C LEU A 83 -2.90 -15.44 -6.97
N LEU A 84 -1.95 -16.08 -7.64
CA LEU A 84 -2.20 -17.33 -8.36
C LEU A 84 -2.66 -18.44 -7.42
N LYS A 85 -2.05 -18.54 -6.23
CA LYS A 85 -2.46 -19.49 -5.18
C LYS A 85 -3.92 -19.26 -4.76
N LEU A 86 -4.26 -18.02 -4.44
CA LEU A 86 -5.64 -17.66 -4.08
C LEU A 86 -6.64 -18.03 -5.16
N LEU A 87 -6.28 -17.87 -6.42
CA LEU A 87 -7.15 -18.21 -7.54
C LEU A 87 -7.31 -19.72 -7.71
N VAL A 88 -6.24 -20.51 -7.58
CA VAL A 88 -6.33 -21.98 -7.59
C VAL A 88 -7.30 -22.47 -6.51
N ASP A 89 -7.24 -21.89 -5.32
CA ASP A 89 -8.04 -22.32 -4.17
C ASP A 89 -9.54 -21.97 -4.29
N GLN A 90 -9.92 -21.05 -5.19
CA GLN A 90 -11.28 -20.47 -5.23
C GLN A 90 -11.96 -20.57 -6.60
N LEU A 91 -11.19 -20.76 -7.67
CA LEU A 91 -11.69 -20.78 -9.04
C LEU A 91 -12.06 -22.21 -9.44
N GLU A 92 -13.20 -22.72 -8.98
CA GLU A 92 -13.72 -24.02 -9.44
C GLU A 92 -14.86 -23.86 -10.47
N PRO A 93 -14.95 -24.72 -11.51
CA PRO A 93 -14.03 -25.82 -11.85
C PRO A 93 -12.87 -25.40 -12.78
N LEU A 94 -11.69 -26.00 -12.58
CA LEU A 94 -10.51 -25.94 -13.47
C LEU A 94 -10.19 -27.32 -14.02
N THR A 95 -9.72 -27.41 -15.26
CA THR A 95 -9.21 -28.69 -15.79
C THR A 95 -7.85 -29.02 -15.17
N GLU A 96 -7.47 -30.31 -15.16
CA GLU A 96 -6.15 -30.73 -14.68
C GLU A 96 -5.01 -30.03 -15.43
N GLN A 97 -5.17 -29.81 -16.73
CA GLN A 97 -4.20 -29.09 -17.54
C GLN A 97 -4.11 -27.60 -17.15
N GLN A 98 -5.25 -26.94 -16.91
CA GLN A 98 -5.27 -25.55 -16.43
C GLN A 98 -4.60 -25.43 -15.06
N LEU A 99 -4.93 -26.34 -14.14
CA LEU A 99 -4.34 -26.39 -12.81
C LEU A 99 -2.82 -26.57 -12.88
N ALA A 100 -2.33 -27.55 -13.65
CA ALA A 100 -0.90 -27.78 -13.83
C ALA A 100 -0.16 -26.56 -14.39
N ASN A 101 -0.76 -25.87 -15.37
CA ASN A 101 -0.21 -24.65 -15.95
C ASN A 101 -0.12 -23.51 -14.91
N ILE A 102 -1.19 -23.30 -14.12
CA ILE A 102 -1.22 -22.26 -13.09
C ILE A 102 -0.22 -22.57 -11.98
N CYS A 103 -0.11 -23.83 -11.53
CA CYS A 103 0.88 -24.25 -10.53
C CYS A 103 2.33 -24.05 -11.01
N ASN A 104 2.62 -24.37 -12.27
CA ASN A 104 3.93 -24.08 -12.86
C ASN A 104 4.20 -22.56 -12.94
N GLN A 105 3.20 -21.78 -13.35
CA GLN A 105 3.28 -20.33 -13.37
C GLN A 105 3.52 -19.75 -11.96
N GLN A 106 2.86 -20.29 -10.94
CA GLN A 106 3.06 -19.89 -9.55
C GLN A 106 4.50 -20.16 -9.12
N GLN A 107 5.02 -21.36 -9.37
CA GLN A 107 6.39 -21.74 -8.99
C GLN A 107 7.44 -20.89 -9.71
N THR A 108 7.25 -20.62 -11.00
CA THR A 108 8.17 -19.76 -11.76
C THR A 108 8.10 -18.30 -11.31
N SER A 109 6.90 -17.79 -11.00
CA SER A 109 6.72 -16.45 -10.42
C SER A 109 7.43 -16.33 -9.08
N GLN A 110 7.30 -17.33 -8.20
CA GLN A 110 7.94 -17.35 -6.89
C GLN A 110 9.47 -17.24 -6.99
N LYS A 111 10.10 -17.97 -7.90
CA LYS A 111 11.56 -17.90 -8.12
C LYS A 111 12.00 -16.50 -8.57
N SER A 112 11.24 -15.88 -9.48
CA SER A 112 11.51 -14.51 -9.92
C SER A 112 11.29 -13.50 -8.79
N GLU A 113 10.26 -13.69 -7.97
CA GLU A 113 9.98 -12.85 -6.80
C GLU A 113 11.12 -12.89 -5.78
N GLU A 114 11.64 -14.09 -5.48
CA GLU A 114 12.79 -14.29 -4.58
C GLU A 114 14.04 -13.59 -5.12
N THR A 115 14.33 -13.75 -6.41
CA THR A 115 15.48 -13.11 -7.08
C THR A 115 15.40 -11.58 -6.98
N LEU A 116 14.23 -11.00 -7.28
CA LEU A 116 14.02 -9.56 -7.20
C LEU A 116 14.09 -9.04 -5.75
N SER A 117 13.58 -9.82 -4.78
CA SER A 117 13.65 -9.47 -3.36
C SER A 117 15.10 -9.42 -2.87
N GLN A 118 15.89 -10.45 -3.19
CA GLN A 118 17.32 -10.50 -2.85
C GLN A 118 18.10 -9.35 -3.48
N GLY A 119 17.82 -9.02 -4.76
CA GLY A 119 18.42 -7.89 -5.44
C GLY A 119 18.11 -6.55 -4.76
N MET A 120 16.84 -6.33 -4.37
CA MET A 120 16.43 -5.14 -3.63
C MET A 120 17.14 -5.03 -2.28
N GLU A 121 17.19 -6.12 -1.51
CA GLU A 121 17.87 -6.16 -0.22
C GLU A 121 19.38 -5.88 -0.35
N ALA A 122 20.02 -6.38 -1.41
CA ALA A 122 21.43 -6.10 -1.69
C ALA A 122 21.67 -4.60 -1.94
N ILE A 123 20.81 -3.94 -2.72
CA ILE A 123 20.89 -2.49 -2.96
C ILE A 123 20.66 -1.70 -1.67
N GLN A 124 19.64 -2.07 -0.88
CA GLN A 124 19.35 -1.40 0.39
C GLN A 124 20.52 -1.50 1.38
N ARG A 125 21.14 -2.68 1.48
CA ARG A 125 22.34 -2.90 2.32
C ARG A 125 23.51 -2.07 1.82
N SER A 126 23.77 -2.11 0.52
CA SER A 126 24.85 -1.34 -0.10
C SER A 126 24.66 0.17 0.07
N LEU A 127 23.41 0.66 0.03
CA LEU A 127 23.09 2.07 0.30
C LEU A 127 23.38 2.43 1.76
N ALA A 128 22.97 1.57 2.70
CA ALA A 128 23.28 1.76 4.11
C ALA A 128 24.80 1.81 4.38
N ASP A 129 25.58 0.94 3.73
CA ASP A 129 27.04 0.94 3.84
C ASP A 129 27.67 2.23 3.31
N THR A 130 27.20 2.74 2.16
CA THR A 130 27.66 4.04 1.62
C THR A 130 27.39 5.17 2.61
N VAL A 131 26.19 5.23 3.19
CA VAL A 131 25.85 6.26 4.18
C VAL A 131 26.68 6.10 5.45
N ALA A 132 26.85 4.87 5.95
CA ALA A 132 27.65 4.60 7.14
C ALA A 132 29.12 5.00 6.97
N SER A 133 29.68 4.81 5.76
CA SER A 133 31.07 5.17 5.46
C SER A 133 31.36 6.68 5.61
N GLN A 134 30.34 7.53 5.52
CA GLN A 134 30.46 8.98 5.72
C GLN A 134 30.64 9.36 7.20
N LEU A 135 30.04 8.60 8.13
CA LEU A 135 30.10 8.87 9.58
C LEU A 135 31.52 8.72 10.15
N GLY A 136 32.32 7.78 9.63
CA GLY A 136 33.68 7.53 10.10
C GLY A 136 34.73 8.58 9.70
N ARG A 137 34.37 9.57 8.87
CA ARG A 137 35.31 10.55 8.27
C ARG A 137 35.06 12.00 8.67
N ALA A 138 34.04 12.28 9.47
CA ALA A 138 33.63 13.62 9.90
C ALA A 138 34.67 14.38 10.78
N GLY A 139 35.79 13.75 11.15
CA GLY A 139 36.89 14.37 11.91
C GLY A 139 38.07 14.90 11.09
N SER A 140 38.07 14.76 9.75
CA SER A 140 39.20 15.15 8.87
C SER A 140 38.83 16.33 7.98
N SER A 141 39.55 17.45 8.12
CA SER A 141 39.27 18.78 7.57
C SER A 141 39.53 18.97 6.06
N SER A 142 39.63 17.90 5.27
CA SER A 142 40.01 17.98 3.84
C SER A 142 39.03 17.32 2.84
N SER A 143 37.77 17.08 3.22
CA SER A 143 36.93 16.05 2.58
C SER A 143 35.86 16.52 1.58
N SER A 144 35.89 17.77 1.08
CA SER A 144 34.83 18.28 0.16
C SER A 144 34.68 17.48 -1.15
N GLY A 145 35.73 16.79 -1.62
CA GLY A 145 35.64 15.91 -2.81
C GLY A 145 34.93 14.58 -2.54
N ASN A 146 35.17 13.98 -1.36
CA ASN A 146 34.67 12.64 -1.04
C ASN A 146 33.17 12.62 -0.71
N THR A 147 32.62 13.70 -0.17
CA THR A 147 31.19 13.79 0.15
C THR A 147 30.33 13.77 -1.12
N ALA A 148 30.78 14.46 -2.17
CA ALA A 148 30.08 14.50 -3.46
C ALA A 148 30.04 13.11 -4.10
N ASP A 149 31.17 12.39 -4.11
CA ASP A 149 31.27 11.04 -4.69
C ASP A 149 30.36 10.03 -3.97
N HIS A 150 30.33 10.05 -2.63
CA HIS A 150 29.43 9.18 -1.86
C HIS A 150 27.94 9.53 -2.05
N THR A 151 27.61 10.82 -2.20
CA THR A 151 26.23 11.22 -2.50
C THR A 151 25.80 10.77 -3.90
N ALA A 152 26.71 10.82 -4.89
CA ALA A 152 26.46 10.30 -6.23
C ALA A 152 26.25 8.78 -6.21
N GLU A 153 27.09 8.03 -5.49
CA GLU A 153 26.94 6.58 -5.31
C GLU A 153 25.61 6.22 -4.63
N ALA A 154 25.20 6.97 -3.60
CA ALA A 154 23.91 6.76 -2.93
C ALA A 154 22.72 7.02 -3.87
N LEU A 155 22.78 8.09 -4.67
CA LEU A 155 21.76 8.40 -5.66
C LEU A 155 21.68 7.35 -6.77
N GLU A 156 22.82 6.80 -7.21
CA GLU A 156 22.86 5.69 -8.17
C GLU A 156 22.15 4.45 -7.61
N LYS A 157 22.39 4.12 -6.33
CA LYS A 157 21.71 3.00 -5.65
C LYS A 157 20.21 3.21 -5.52
N ILE A 158 19.77 4.44 -5.22
CA ILE A 158 18.34 4.79 -5.24
C ILE A 158 17.77 4.63 -6.65
N GLY A 159 18.50 5.06 -7.69
CA GLY A 159 18.14 4.84 -9.08
C GLY A 159 18.00 3.36 -9.45
N ALA A 160 18.87 2.49 -8.92
CA ALA A 160 18.75 1.04 -9.12
C ALA A 160 17.45 0.46 -8.55
N MET A 161 16.88 1.04 -7.48
CA MET A 161 15.60 0.61 -6.91
C MET A 161 14.42 0.79 -7.90
N GLU A 162 14.46 1.81 -8.75
CA GLU A 162 13.46 2.02 -9.82
C GLU A 162 13.41 0.81 -10.76
N SER A 163 14.57 0.29 -11.14
CA SER A 163 14.65 -0.84 -12.07
C SER A 163 14.02 -2.12 -11.49
N PHE A 164 14.14 -2.34 -10.17
CA PHE A 164 13.52 -3.47 -9.48
C PHE A 164 12.01 -3.30 -9.35
N LEU A 165 11.53 -2.08 -9.08
CA LEU A 165 10.09 -1.79 -9.08
C LEU A 165 9.45 -2.08 -10.43
N ARG A 166 10.10 -1.63 -11.51
CA ARG A 166 9.63 -1.87 -12.88
C ARG A 166 9.60 -3.37 -13.20
N GLN A 167 10.68 -4.10 -12.89
CA GLN A 167 10.72 -5.56 -13.09
C GLN A 167 9.64 -6.30 -12.28
N ALA A 168 9.32 -5.84 -11.07
CA ALA A 168 8.24 -6.40 -10.28
C ALA A 168 6.85 -6.15 -10.90
N ASP A 169 6.61 -4.96 -11.44
CA ASP A 169 5.37 -4.64 -12.17
C ASP A 169 5.27 -5.42 -13.50
N ASP A 170 6.38 -5.58 -14.22
CA ASP A 170 6.45 -6.43 -15.43
C ASP A 170 6.07 -7.89 -15.10
N LEU A 171 6.59 -8.43 -13.98
CA LEU A 171 6.26 -9.78 -13.52
C LEU A 171 4.76 -9.91 -13.19
N ARG A 172 4.16 -8.90 -12.53
CA ARG A 172 2.71 -8.89 -12.27
C ARG A 172 1.91 -8.92 -13.55
N MET A 173 2.25 -8.07 -14.51
CA MET A 173 1.51 -7.98 -15.76
C MET A 173 1.63 -9.27 -16.57
N GLN A 174 2.84 -9.82 -16.69
CA GLN A 174 3.07 -11.10 -17.35
C GLN A 174 2.28 -12.23 -16.69
N SER A 175 2.19 -12.24 -15.35
CA SER A 175 1.43 -13.26 -14.64
C SER A 175 -0.07 -13.15 -14.90
N LEU A 176 -0.63 -11.95 -14.91
CA LEU A 176 -2.04 -11.75 -15.27
C LEU A 176 -2.33 -12.18 -16.71
N GLN A 177 -1.45 -11.83 -17.66
CA GLN A 177 -1.59 -12.21 -19.07
C GLN A 177 -1.47 -13.72 -19.30
N LYS A 178 -0.49 -14.39 -18.68
CA LYS A 178 -0.33 -15.85 -18.79
C LYS A 178 -1.54 -16.60 -18.22
N MET A 179 -2.06 -16.13 -17.09
CA MET A 179 -3.27 -16.69 -16.49
C MET A 179 -4.46 -16.62 -17.46
N GLN A 180 -4.70 -15.47 -18.09
CA GLN A 180 -5.80 -15.31 -19.05
C GLN A 180 -5.66 -16.18 -20.30
N ARG A 181 -4.43 -16.51 -20.72
CA ARG A 181 -4.20 -17.43 -21.85
C ARG A 181 -4.55 -18.87 -21.53
N VAL A 182 -4.51 -19.25 -20.25
CA VAL A 182 -4.79 -20.62 -19.78
C VAL A 182 -6.28 -20.79 -19.44
N LEU A 183 -6.89 -19.76 -18.90
CA LEU A 183 -8.30 -19.76 -18.49
C LEU A 183 -9.24 -19.49 -19.67
N THR A 184 -10.47 -20.02 -19.59
CA THR A 184 -11.56 -19.56 -20.46
C THR A 184 -11.94 -18.12 -20.13
N THR A 185 -12.67 -17.45 -21.03
CA THR A 185 -13.14 -16.07 -20.78
C THR A 185 -13.96 -15.97 -19.50
N ARG A 186 -14.87 -16.92 -19.24
CA ARG A 186 -15.67 -16.94 -18.00
C ARG A 186 -14.83 -17.18 -16.75
N GLN A 187 -13.84 -18.08 -16.83
CA GLN A 187 -12.91 -18.29 -15.73
C GLN A 187 -12.06 -17.04 -15.48
N SER A 188 -11.59 -16.36 -16.53
CA SER A 188 -10.85 -15.11 -16.43
C SER A 188 -11.68 -14.00 -15.78
N ALA A 189 -12.95 -13.87 -16.19
CA ALA A 189 -13.89 -12.93 -15.57
C ALA A 189 -14.05 -13.20 -14.06
N ARG A 190 -14.29 -14.47 -13.67
CA ARG A 190 -14.40 -14.86 -12.25
C ARG A 190 -13.10 -14.65 -11.49
N ALA A 191 -11.94 -14.91 -12.11
CA ALA A 191 -10.64 -14.69 -11.51
C ALA A 191 -10.39 -13.21 -11.19
N LEU A 192 -10.72 -12.30 -12.12
CA LEU A 192 -10.60 -10.86 -11.90
C LEU A 192 -11.54 -10.38 -10.78
N LEU A 193 -12.77 -10.91 -10.70
CA LEU A 193 -13.69 -10.62 -9.61
C LEU A 193 -13.13 -11.08 -8.25
N LEU A 194 -12.61 -12.31 -8.17
CA LEU A 194 -11.99 -12.85 -6.96
C LEU A 194 -10.79 -12.01 -6.51
N ALA A 195 -9.92 -11.62 -7.44
CA ALA A 195 -8.78 -10.77 -7.16
C ALA A 195 -9.22 -9.39 -6.62
N SER A 196 -10.21 -8.76 -7.26
CA SER A 196 -10.74 -7.47 -6.82
C SER A 196 -11.40 -7.56 -5.44
N ASP A 197 -12.18 -8.62 -5.18
CA ASP A 197 -12.84 -8.83 -3.90
C ASP A 197 -11.84 -9.06 -2.76
N TYR A 198 -10.76 -9.79 -3.03
CA TYR A 198 -9.67 -9.96 -2.07
C TYR A 198 -9.04 -8.61 -1.67
N PHE A 199 -8.62 -7.78 -2.64
CA PHE A 199 -8.02 -6.49 -2.33
C PHE A 199 -9.01 -5.51 -1.69
N SER A 200 -10.29 -5.58 -2.09
CA SER A 200 -11.34 -4.74 -1.52
C SER A 200 -11.63 -5.11 -0.06
N ARG A 201 -11.56 -6.39 0.30
CA ARG A 201 -11.67 -6.86 1.69
C ARG A 201 -10.51 -6.35 2.55
N ILE A 202 -9.27 -6.39 2.05
CA ILE A 202 -8.12 -5.82 2.78
C ILE A 202 -8.32 -4.31 3.02
N ARG A 203 -8.76 -3.57 2.00
CA ARG A 203 -9.09 -2.14 2.12
C ARG A 203 -10.17 -1.88 3.15
N ALA A 204 -11.28 -2.62 3.11
CA ALA A 204 -12.38 -2.49 4.05
C ALA A 204 -11.93 -2.76 5.49
N LEU A 205 -11.11 -3.80 5.71
CA LEU A 205 -10.52 -4.10 7.01
C LEU A 205 -9.66 -2.94 7.52
N SER A 206 -8.86 -2.31 6.66
CA SER A 206 -8.08 -1.13 7.04
C SER A 206 -8.96 0.01 7.51
N SER A 207 -10.05 0.30 6.78
CA SER A 207 -10.98 1.38 7.12
C SER A 207 -11.70 1.11 8.43
N LEU A 208 -12.14 -0.14 8.67
CA LEU A 208 -12.79 -0.53 9.91
C LEU A 208 -11.85 -0.42 11.12
N TRP A 209 -10.59 -0.82 10.96
CA TRP A 209 -9.58 -0.67 12.01
C TRP A 209 -9.38 0.80 12.40
N ILE A 210 -9.19 1.68 11.40
CA ILE A 210 -9.02 3.11 11.63
C ILE A 210 -10.26 3.72 12.29
N ALA A 211 -11.46 3.37 11.81
CA ALA A 211 -12.71 3.87 12.38
C ALA A 211 -12.89 3.44 13.85
N ARG A 212 -12.42 2.24 14.22
CA ARG A 212 -12.44 1.78 15.62
C ARG A 212 -11.57 2.64 16.51
N GLU A 213 -10.34 2.96 16.09
CA GLU A 213 -9.42 3.79 16.87
C GLU A 213 -9.93 5.23 17.00
N VAL A 214 -10.47 5.81 15.93
CA VAL A 214 -11.09 7.14 15.98
C VAL A 214 -12.29 7.14 16.93
N ARG A 215 -13.15 6.11 16.89
CA ARG A 215 -14.28 5.96 17.82
C ARG A 215 -13.80 5.80 19.27
N ALA A 216 -12.73 5.04 19.51
CA ALA A 216 -12.15 4.88 20.84
C ALA A 216 -11.66 6.23 21.39
N LEU A 217 -10.98 7.03 20.56
CA LEU A 217 -10.54 8.38 20.92
C LEU A 217 -11.71 9.33 21.20
N LEU A 218 -12.80 9.27 20.42
CA LEU A 218 -14.00 10.08 20.66
C LEU A 218 -14.80 9.61 21.90
N SER A 219 -14.68 8.34 22.28
CA SER A 219 -15.32 7.79 23.48
C SER A 219 -14.56 8.07 24.78
N LEU A 220 -13.28 8.44 24.68
CA LEU A 220 -12.49 8.95 25.79
C LEU A 220 -12.88 10.41 26.03
N ASP A 221 -13.84 10.61 26.91
CA ASP A 221 -14.34 11.89 27.40
C ASP A 221 -13.19 12.77 27.93
N TRP A 222 -12.69 13.68 27.09
CA TRP A 222 -11.61 14.62 27.44
C TRP A 222 -12.07 15.71 28.42
N ASP A 223 -13.38 15.78 28.71
CA ASP A 223 -13.99 16.72 29.65
C ASP A 223 -14.10 16.20 31.08
N ARG A 224 -13.62 14.99 31.40
CA ARG A 224 -13.47 14.58 32.80
C ARG A 224 -12.31 15.33 33.44
N PRO A 225 -12.53 16.18 34.46
CA PRO A 225 -11.44 16.82 35.17
C PRO A 225 -10.63 15.72 35.87
N LEU A 226 -9.37 15.57 35.42
CA LEU A 226 -8.36 14.75 36.09
C LEU A 226 -8.35 15.14 37.58
N ARG A 227 -8.78 14.22 38.47
CA ARG A 227 -8.59 14.41 39.91
C ARG A 227 -7.09 14.58 40.13
N ALA A 228 -6.72 15.78 40.56
CA ALA A 228 -5.34 16.17 40.79
C ALA A 228 -4.73 15.30 41.90
N THR A 229 -4.03 14.24 41.50
CA THR A 229 -2.96 13.69 42.31
C THR A 229 -1.68 14.45 42.00
N THR A 230 -0.83 14.58 43.01
CA THR A 230 0.34 15.48 43.08
C THR A 230 1.32 15.39 41.90
N ALA A 231 1.23 14.37 41.04
CA ALA A 231 1.96 14.24 39.79
C ALA A 231 1.53 15.24 38.69
N SER A 232 0.30 15.77 38.72
CA SER A 232 -0.22 16.66 37.67
C SER A 232 0.39 18.07 37.67
N LYS A 233 1.07 18.48 38.74
CA LYS A 233 1.74 19.79 38.80
C LYS A 233 3.07 19.77 38.04
N GLN A 234 3.78 18.64 38.07
CA GLN A 234 5.09 18.47 37.40
C GLN A 234 4.98 18.43 35.87
N ILE A 235 3.85 17.96 35.32
CA ILE A 235 3.63 17.91 33.87
C ILE A 235 3.25 19.29 33.32
N ARG A 236 2.52 20.11 34.09
CA ARG A 236 2.11 21.46 33.67
C ARG A 236 3.31 22.42 33.58
N ASP A 237 4.24 22.32 34.53
CA ASP A 237 5.42 23.20 34.55
C ASP A 237 6.44 22.85 33.45
N HIS A 238 6.44 21.60 32.94
CA HIS A 238 7.24 21.19 31.79
C HIS A 238 6.62 21.50 30.42
N ALA A 239 5.29 21.68 30.33
CA ALA A 239 4.59 21.94 29.07
C ALA A 239 4.68 23.41 28.60
N VAL A 240 5.07 24.34 29.48
CA VAL A 240 5.24 25.77 29.14
C VAL A 240 6.67 26.06 28.61
N ALA A 241 7.60 25.11 28.69
CA ALA A 241 8.95 25.24 28.19
C ALA A 241 9.24 24.23 27.06
N GLY A 242 8.99 24.62 25.81
CA GLY A 242 9.61 24.00 24.64
C GLY A 242 8.65 23.42 23.61
N ALA A 243 8.10 24.30 22.77
CA ALA A 243 7.67 23.92 21.43
C ALA A 243 8.89 23.47 20.61
N ALA A 244 9.19 22.17 20.60
CA ALA A 244 10.12 21.56 19.66
C ALA A 244 9.80 20.07 19.47
N SER A 245 9.42 19.74 18.24
CA SER A 245 9.44 18.44 17.57
C SER A 245 10.27 17.34 18.28
N ARG A 246 9.60 16.44 19.02
CA ARG A 246 10.21 15.16 19.42
C ARG A 246 9.40 13.97 18.92
N PRO A 247 10.05 12.93 18.36
CA PRO A 247 9.38 11.72 17.91
C PRO A 247 8.69 11.01 19.09
N ARG A 248 7.49 10.48 18.85
CA ARG A 248 6.78 9.64 19.82
C ARG A 248 7.38 8.24 19.77
N SER A 249 7.80 7.74 20.92
CA SER A 249 8.23 6.35 21.08
C SER A 249 7.21 5.55 21.88
N VAL A 250 6.98 4.30 21.48
CA VAL A 250 6.15 3.33 22.20
C VAL A 250 6.97 2.07 22.45
N LEU A 251 6.92 1.57 23.69
CA LEU A 251 7.56 0.33 24.09
C LEU A 251 6.57 -0.83 23.90
N PHE A 252 6.95 -1.84 23.11
CA PHE A 252 6.19 -3.08 22.95
C PHE A 252 7.14 -4.29 23.07
N ASN A 253 6.83 -5.22 23.98
CA ASN A 253 7.69 -6.37 24.31
C ASN A 253 9.16 -5.99 24.58
N GLY A 254 9.40 -4.91 25.31
CA GLY A 254 10.75 -4.44 25.65
C GLY A 254 11.51 -3.72 24.54
N ASN A 255 10.95 -3.64 23.32
CA ASN A 255 11.56 -2.92 22.20
C ASN A 255 10.91 -1.54 22.03
N CYS A 256 11.76 -0.53 21.86
CA CYS A 256 11.36 0.88 21.72
C CYS A 256 11.19 1.23 20.24
N PHE A 257 9.95 1.46 19.81
CA PHE A 257 9.64 1.86 18.43
C PHE A 257 9.44 3.36 18.40
N SER A 258 10.28 4.07 17.63
CA SER A 258 10.17 5.52 17.43
C SER A 258 9.50 5.80 16.09
N PHE A 259 8.43 6.60 16.12
CA PHE A 259 7.75 7.04 14.90
C PHE A 259 8.22 8.45 14.52
N PRO A 260 8.57 8.70 13.25
CA PRO A 260 8.80 10.06 12.78
C PRO A 260 7.48 10.85 12.90
N ALA A 261 7.59 12.13 13.27
CA ALA A 261 6.45 13.03 13.21
C ALA A 261 6.01 13.12 11.74
N THR A 262 4.87 12.52 11.42
CA THR A 262 4.25 12.68 10.10
C THR A 262 3.88 14.14 9.92
N ASP A 263 4.26 14.73 8.78
CA ASP A 263 3.76 16.05 8.36
C ASP A 263 2.24 16.09 8.50
N GLY A 264 1.77 17.14 9.17
CA GLY A 264 0.44 17.24 9.78
C GLY A 264 -0.74 17.17 8.82
N GLU A 265 -0.54 17.10 7.50
CA GLU A 265 -1.65 17.17 6.54
C GLU A 265 -2.47 15.88 6.41
N LEU A 266 -1.87 14.69 6.51
CA LEU A 266 -2.65 13.44 6.42
C LEU A 266 -3.48 13.15 7.68
N GLY A 267 -3.03 13.67 8.83
CA GLY A 267 -3.79 13.63 10.08
C GLY A 267 -4.94 14.64 10.11
N LEU A 268 -4.72 15.85 9.57
CA LEU A 268 -5.74 16.91 9.55
C LEU A 268 -6.92 16.55 8.65
N VAL A 269 -6.68 15.99 7.46
CA VAL A 269 -7.75 15.61 6.52
C VAL A 269 -8.64 14.49 7.08
N ALA A 270 -8.07 13.54 7.83
CA ALA A 270 -8.84 12.49 8.50
C ALA A 270 -9.67 13.03 9.69
N VAL A 271 -9.15 14.05 10.39
CA VAL A 271 -9.85 14.72 11.50
C VAL A 271 -10.94 15.65 10.99
N GLU A 272 -10.72 16.39 9.91
CA GLU A 272 -11.72 17.27 9.27
C GLU A 272 -12.84 16.46 8.62
N ALA A 273 -12.54 15.32 7.98
CA ALA A 273 -13.55 14.41 7.44
C ALA A 273 -14.42 13.78 8.55
N ALA A 274 -13.82 13.46 9.70
CA ALA A 274 -14.54 12.94 10.86
C ALA A 274 -15.39 14.03 11.54
N ALA A 275 -14.91 15.27 11.59
CA ALA A 275 -15.67 16.41 12.12
C ALA A 275 -16.88 16.77 11.23
N ALA A 276 -16.71 16.74 9.90
CA ALA A 276 -17.78 16.99 8.94
C ALA A 276 -18.91 15.95 9.04
N ALA A 277 -18.56 14.66 9.19
CA ALA A 277 -19.52 13.58 9.39
C ALA A 277 -20.30 13.70 10.71
N ALA A 278 -19.64 14.18 11.78
CA ALA A 278 -20.27 14.39 13.08
C ALA A 278 -21.25 15.59 13.10
N THR A 279 -21.01 16.63 12.29
CA THR A 279 -21.94 17.76 12.14
C THR A 279 -23.19 17.39 11.32
N GLU A 280 -23.07 16.50 10.34
CA GLU A 280 -24.20 16.09 9.49
C GLU A 280 -25.19 15.17 10.24
N GLU A 281 -24.69 14.37 11.20
CA GLU A 281 -25.50 13.50 12.05
C GLU A 281 -26.27 14.29 13.13
N LYS A 282 -25.72 15.42 13.60
CA LYS A 282 -26.39 16.36 14.53
C LYS A 282 -27.53 17.16 13.87
N HIS A 283 -27.50 17.38 12.56
CA HIS A 283 -28.58 18.09 11.86
C HIS A 283 -29.73 17.17 11.41
N LYS A 284 -29.49 15.87 11.23
CA LYS A 284 -30.57 14.89 10.99
C LYS A 284 -31.33 14.50 12.26
N THR A 285 -30.70 14.61 13.43
CA THR A 285 -31.32 14.29 14.73
C THR A 285 -32.08 15.46 15.38
N ASN A 286 -32.08 16.65 14.77
CA ASN A 286 -32.70 17.85 15.35
C ASN A 286 -33.79 18.50 14.46
N ARG A 287 -34.42 17.76 13.54
CA ARG A 287 -35.70 18.20 12.96
C ARG A 287 -36.81 17.96 13.99
N PRO A 288 -37.52 18.99 14.46
CA PRO A 288 -38.68 18.79 15.32
C PRO A 288 -39.77 18.10 14.50
N VAL A 289 -40.32 17.03 15.06
CA VAL A 289 -41.60 16.46 14.61
C VAL A 289 -42.66 17.46 15.07
N GLY A 290 -43.16 18.24 14.12
CA GLY A 290 -44.35 19.09 14.24
C GLY A 290 -45.29 18.76 13.11
#